data_AF-A0A124FHJ6-F1
#
_entry.id   AF-A0A124FHJ6-F1
#
_cell.length_a   1.000
_cell.length_b   1.000
_cell.length_c   1.000
_cell.angle_alpha   90.00
_cell.angle_beta   90.00
_cell.angle_gamma   90.00
#
_symmetry.space_group_name_H-M   'P 1'
#
loop_
_entity.id
_entity.type
_entity.pdbx_description
1 polymer ?
#
loop_
_entity_poly.entity_id
_entity_poly.type
_entity_poly.pdbx_seq_one_letter_code
_entity_poly.pdbx_strand_id
1 'polypeptide(L)'
;KYVLLYGKKSPDDFEVKVFKARPKRFEVKPGIFQRAWHLVFKAYGDEDLMRVGYQAGFGEKNSLGFGMVKVDGRRRKWRRKLR
;
A
#
# COMPACT_ATOMS: atom_id res chain seq x y z
N LYS A 1 -4.57 -5.94 10.82
CA LYS A 1 -5.61 -5.44 9.90
C LYS A 1 -6.36 -6.58 9.22
N TYR A 2 -5.70 -7.45 8.46
CA TYR A 2 -6.34 -8.60 7.81
C TYR A 2 -7.12 -9.49 8.80
N VAL A 3 -6.46 -9.95 9.86
CA VAL A 3 -7.08 -10.79 10.90
C VAL A 3 -8.27 -10.08 11.58
N LEU A 4 -8.17 -8.77 11.80
CA LEU A 4 -9.26 -7.99 12.40
C LEU A 4 -10.49 -7.88 11.46
N LEU A 5 -10.27 -7.82 10.14
CA LEU A 5 -11.34 -7.74 9.15
C LEU A 5 -11.97 -9.09 8.83
N TYR A 6 -11.17 -10.15 8.79
CA TYR A 6 -11.62 -11.47 8.32
C TYR A 6 -11.69 -12.56 9.39
N GLY A 7 -11.23 -12.29 10.62
CA GLY A 7 -11.24 -13.25 11.72
C GLY A 7 -10.35 -14.49 11.53
N LYS A 8 -9.55 -14.55 10.46
CA LYS A 8 -8.69 -15.68 10.08
C LYS A 8 -7.22 -15.25 9.95
N LYS A 9 -6.30 -16.21 10.05
CA LYS A 9 -4.85 -15.99 9.86
C LYS A 9 -4.61 -15.31 8.50
N SER A 10 -3.72 -14.32 8.47
CA SER A 10 -3.31 -13.73 7.20
C SER A 10 -2.50 -14.73 6.36
N PRO A 11 -2.60 -14.64 5.03
CA PRO A 11 -1.66 -15.31 4.13
C PRO A 11 -0.22 -14.97 4.50
N ASP A 12 0.67 -15.95 4.34
CA ASP A 12 2.08 -15.79 4.70
C ASP A 12 2.89 -15.12 3.55
N ASP A 13 2.40 -15.18 2.31
CA ASP A 13 3.09 -14.64 1.13
C ASP A 13 2.68 -13.19 0.81
N PHE A 14 3.62 -12.27 1.00
CA PHE A 14 3.50 -10.86 0.61
C PHE A 14 4.86 -10.30 0.21
N GLU A 15 5.00 -9.82 -1.01
CA GLU A 15 6.22 -9.23 -1.53
C GLU A 15 5.98 -7.80 -2.02
N VAL A 16 6.92 -6.90 -1.74
CA VAL A 16 6.88 -5.52 -2.22
C VAL A 16 8.17 -5.18 -2.94
N LYS A 17 8.04 -4.76 -4.20
CA LYS A 17 9.13 -4.19 -4.99
C LYS A 17 8.99 -2.68 -5.09
N VAL A 18 9.88 -1.95 -4.42
CA VAL A 18 9.89 -0.48 -4.43
C VAL A 18 10.66 0.05 -5.64
N PHE A 19 10.05 0.98 -6.38
CA PHE A 19 10.67 1.66 -7.52
C PHE A 19 11.15 3.07 -7.17
N LYS A 20 10.41 3.78 -6.33
CA LYS A 20 10.78 5.11 -5.84
C LYS A 20 10.45 5.22 -4.37
N ALA A 21 11.38 5.75 -3.59
CA ALA A 21 11.17 6.05 -2.18
C ALA A 21 11.63 7.48 -1.91
N ARG A 22 10.74 8.31 -1.38
CA ARG A 22 11.08 9.67 -0.95
C ARG A 22 10.75 9.81 0.54
N PRO A 23 11.76 9.99 1.41
CA PRO A 23 11.51 10.21 2.83
C PRO A 23 10.85 11.58 3.01
N LYS A 24 9.87 11.66 3.90
CA LYS A 24 9.17 12.88 4.28
C LYS A 24 8.99 12.91 5.79
N ARG A 25 9.07 14.09 6.39
CA ARG A 25 8.78 14.30 7.81
C ARG A 25 7.58 15.22 7.90
N PHE A 26 6.56 14.78 8.64
CA PHE A 26 5.32 15.52 8.84
C PHE A 26 5.15 15.80 10.32
N GLU A 27 4.78 17.02 10.66
CA GLU A 27 4.26 17.34 11.99
C GLU A 27 2.81 16.89 12.05
N VAL A 28 2.50 15.92 12.92
CA VAL A 28 1.15 15.35 13.04
C VAL A 28 0.37 15.96 14.20
N LYS A 29 1.07 16.53 15.17
CA LYS A 29 0.59 17.32 16.31
C LYS A 29 1.71 18.30 16.69
N PRO A 30 1.40 19.40 17.40
CA PRO A 30 2.42 20.36 17.83
C PRO A 30 3.60 19.66 18.52
N GLY A 31 4.80 19.80 17.95
CA GLY A 31 6.04 19.20 18.46
C GLY A 31 6.21 17.69 18.21
N ILE A 32 5.22 17.00 17.64
CA ILE A 32 5.27 15.55 17.35
C ILE A 32 5.40 15.34 15.84
N PHE A 33 6.53 14.75 15.45
CA PHE A 33 6.86 14.51 14.05
C PHE A 33 6.86 13.03 13.70
N GLN A 34 6.26 12.71 12.56
CA GLN A 34 6.30 11.38 11.96
C GLN A 34 7.19 11.38 10.72
N ARG A 35 8.14 10.44 10.65
CA ARG A 35 8.84 10.10 9.41
C ARG A 35 7.98 9.14 8.60
N ALA A 36 7.78 9.44 7.33
CA ALA A 36 6.98 8.67 6.39
C ALA A 36 7.70 8.54 5.05
N TRP A 37 7.23 7.61 4.22
CA TRP A 37 7.78 7.36 2.90
C TRP A 37 6.71 7.58 1.83
N HIS A 38 6.99 8.45 0.88
CA HIS A 38 6.20 8.55 -0.34
C HIS A 38 6.75 7.54 -1.35
N LEU A 39 6.04 6.44 -1.51
CA LEU A 39 6.48 5.28 -2.27
C LEU A 39 5.78 5.16 -3.64
N VAL A 40 6.53 4.65 -4.63
CA VAL A 40 5.98 4.01 -5.83
C VAL A 40 6.48 2.58 -5.80
N PHE A 41 5.58 1.60 -5.75
CA PHE A 41 5.93 0.19 -5.59
C PHE A 41 4.95 -0.71 -6.35
N LYS A 42 5.34 -1.98 -6.53
CA LYS A 42 4.43 -3.08 -6.85
C LYS A 42 4.37 -4.01 -5.65
N ALA A 43 3.17 -4.46 -5.32
CA ALA A 43 2.96 -5.49 -4.31
C ALA A 43 2.41 -6.75 -4.98
N TYR A 44 2.83 -7.91 -4.47
CA TYR A 44 2.42 -9.24 -4.89
C TYR A 44 2.02 -10.03 -3.65
N GLY A 45 1.02 -10.90 -3.79
CA GLY A 45 0.46 -11.65 -2.67
C GLY A 45 -1.03 -11.86 -2.86
N ASP A 46 -1.67 -12.37 -1.82
CA ASP A 46 -3.09 -12.68 -1.78
C ASP A 46 -3.98 -11.46 -2.10
N GLU A 47 -5.04 -11.68 -2.87
CA GLU A 47 -5.93 -10.62 -3.33
C GLU A 47 -6.66 -9.93 -2.17
N ASP A 48 -7.16 -10.69 -1.19
CA ASP A 48 -7.84 -10.11 -0.04
C ASP A 48 -6.87 -9.30 0.82
N LEU A 49 -5.62 -9.76 0.94
CA LEU A 49 -4.57 -9.01 1.62
C LEU A 49 -4.27 -7.68 0.92
N MET A 50 -4.17 -7.69 -0.42
CA MET A 50 -4.02 -6.45 -1.21
C MET A 50 -5.23 -5.54 -1.04
N ARG A 51 -6.44 -6.09 -1.04
CA ARG A 51 -7.69 -5.34 -0.89
C ARG A 51 -7.75 -4.64 0.47
N VAL A 52 -7.34 -5.32 1.54
CA VAL A 52 -7.20 -4.72 2.88
C VAL A 52 -6.20 -3.57 2.87
N GLY A 53 -5.03 -3.77 2.26
CA GLY A 53 -4.02 -2.71 2.14
C GLY A 53 -4.54 -1.50 1.34
N TYR A 54 -5.31 -1.74 0.27
CA TYR A 54 -5.89 -0.70 -0.56
C TYR A 54 -6.99 0.10 0.15
N GLN A 55 -7.92 -0.59 0.81
CA GLN A 55 -9.06 0.04 1.46
C GLN A 55 -8.70 0.68 2.80
N ALA A 56 -7.98 -0.06 3.66
CA ALA A 56 -7.63 0.46 4.97
C ALA A 56 -6.40 1.36 4.92
N GLY A 57 -5.46 1.09 4.01
CA GLY A 57 -4.14 1.73 3.89
C GLY A 57 -3.00 0.81 4.37
N PHE A 58 -1.86 0.88 3.68
CA PHE A 58 -0.65 0.11 3.99
C PHE A 58 0.12 0.68 5.20
N GLY A 59 0.79 -0.17 5.98
CA GLY A 59 1.62 0.26 7.11
C GLY A 59 0.82 0.64 8.34
N GLU A 60 1.14 1.78 8.96
CA GLU A 60 0.58 2.23 10.24
C GLU A 60 0.04 3.67 10.17
N LYS A 61 -0.63 4.11 11.24
CA LYS A 61 -1.12 5.49 11.42
C LYS A 61 -2.12 5.93 10.34
N ASN A 62 -2.91 4.99 9.85
CA ASN A 62 -3.90 5.22 8.81
C ASN A 62 -4.94 6.27 9.19
N SER A 63 -5.37 6.27 10.46
CA SER A 63 -6.31 7.27 10.98
C SER A 63 -5.73 8.69 11.04
N LEU A 64 -4.41 8.86 10.88
CA LEU A 64 -3.74 10.15 10.73
C LEU A 64 -3.46 10.50 9.25
N GLY A 65 -3.99 9.72 8.30
CA GLY A 65 -3.88 9.98 6.86
C GLY A 65 -2.69 9.32 6.16
N PHE A 66 -1.99 8.37 6.79
CA PHE A 66 -0.87 7.66 6.17
C PHE A 66 -1.29 6.34 5.50
N GLY A 67 -0.51 5.88 4.53
CA GLY A 67 -0.67 4.54 3.96
C GLY A 67 -1.71 4.39 2.86
N MET A 68 -2.49 5.43 2.56
CA MET A 68 -3.39 5.43 1.40
C MET A 68 -2.59 5.38 0.10
N VAL A 69 -3.02 4.53 -0.83
CA VAL A 69 -2.37 4.34 -2.13
C VAL A 69 -3.38 4.42 -3.26
N LYS A 70 -2.88 4.59 -4.49
CA LYS A 70 -3.68 4.49 -5.71
C LYS A 70 -3.04 3.50 -6.68
N VAL A 71 -3.87 2.82 -7.45
CA VAL A 71 -3.40 1.98 -8.55
C VAL A 71 -2.97 2.88 -9.71
N ASP A 72 -1.80 2.60 -10.31
CA ASP A 72 -1.39 3.29 -11.53
C ASP A 72 -2.25 2.81 -12.70
N GLY A 73 -3.13 3.67 -13.21
CA GLY A 73 -4.12 3.35 -14.25
C GLY A 73 -3.54 3.07 -15.65
N ARG A 74 -2.22 2.94 -15.79
CA ARG A 74 -1.56 2.54 -17.04
C ARG A 74 -1.84 1.06 -17.32
N ARG A 75 -3.05 0.80 -17.81
CA ARG A 75 -3.47 -0.46 -18.43
C ARG A 75 -2.38 -0.87 -19.43
N ARG A 76 -1.69 -1.98 -19.19
CA ARG A 76 -0.80 -2.62 -20.17
C ARG A 76 -1.59 -2.79 -21.48
N LYS A 77 -1.31 -1.98 -22.51
CA LYS A 77 -1.79 -2.14 -23.91
C LYS A 77 -1.20 -3.40 -24.59
N TRP A 78 -0.94 -4.47 -23.85
CA TRP A 78 -0.22 -5.67 -24.34
C TRP A 78 -1.13 -6.70 -25.04
N ARG A 79 -2.40 -6.37 -25.32
CA ARG A 79 -3.39 -7.32 -25.90
C ARG A 79 -3.94 -6.91 -27.27
N ARG A 80 -3.16 -6.19 -28.09
CA ARG A 80 -3.52 -5.79 -29.46
C ARG A 80 -2.39 -5.98 -30.49
N LYS A 81 -1.51 -6.95 -30.30
CA LYS A 81 -0.49 -7.35 -31.28
C LYS A 81 -0.44 -8.87 -31.48
N LEU A 82 -1.63 -9.49 -31.55
CA LEU A 82 -1.84 -10.86 -32.02
C LEU A 82 -3.17 -10.85 -32.78
N ARG A 83 -3.19 -10.24 -33.97
CA ARG A 83 -4.15 -10.45 -35.05
C ARG A 83 -3.47 -10.03 -36.33
#